data_AF-E3MDJ7-F1
#
_entry.id   AF-E3MDJ7-F1
#
_cell.length_a   1.000
_cell.length_b   1.000
_cell.length_c   1.000
_cell.angle_alpha   90.00
_cell.angle_beta   90.00
_cell.angle_gamma   90.00
#
_symmetry.space_group_name_H-M   'P 1'
#
loop_
_entity.id
_entity.type
_entity.pdbx_description
1 polymer ?
#
loop_
_entity_poly.entity_id
_entity_poly.type
_entity_poly.pdbx_seq_one_letter_code
_entity_poly.pdbx_strand_id
1 'polypeptide(L)'
;MNHQQIIDILEYRQAIMARREEARYLIPFLPGYVQDTQESYIRRAKRDHNEEIACPICREAVLRKHFLKEHLDKCAEEKRATEMQKDYAQNWFQSSDYFINHEASLLREKLEIAFMESLVDGKLTRVACALCDTLEQHVGGGCLDDYQKHAFKETTNQKKGVMMLKYRQVLQWDVEIGLEEISKKYEVEVDDLIEEPTGDWVRTNVNLNSFLNIFLQFVDQQNERRLGDILLASYDQKIIEQRRFMQYKMDNFRAWLDHKWQHAENVFNHHMIKMGEYLQTVRGKPNIVEILESRKRGMLDDEMEKEYEMWAKEEAEKAANAANNS
;
A
#
# COMPACT_ATOMS: atom_id res chain seq x y z
N MET A 1 -6.00 -23.65 23.75
CA MET A 1 -5.21 -22.42 23.55
C MET A 1 -6.08 -21.29 24.07
N ASN A 2 -5.63 -20.52 25.07
CA ASN A 2 -6.49 -19.47 25.65
C ASN A 2 -6.53 -18.24 24.73
N HIS A 3 -7.53 -17.37 24.90
CA HIS A 3 -7.75 -16.19 24.07
C HIS A 3 -6.54 -15.23 24.06
N GLN A 4 -5.82 -15.12 25.18
CA GLN A 4 -4.60 -14.31 25.28
C GLN A 4 -3.46 -14.86 24.40
N GLN A 5 -3.29 -16.18 24.34
CA GLN A 5 -2.27 -16.82 23.49
C GLN A 5 -2.53 -16.59 22.00
N ILE A 6 -3.79 -16.43 21.58
CA ILE A 6 -4.13 -16.13 20.19
C ILE A 6 -3.81 -14.67 19.86
N ILE A 7 -4.14 -13.73 20.76
CA ILE A 7 -3.81 -12.31 20.61
C ILE A 7 -2.29 -12.12 20.56
N ASP A 8 -1.55 -12.73 21.48
CA ASP A 8 -0.09 -12.63 21.52
C ASP A 8 0.56 -13.17 20.22
N ILE A 9 -0.01 -14.22 19.62
CA ILE A 9 0.45 -14.77 18.33
C ILE A 9 0.13 -13.83 17.16
N LEU A 10 -1.03 -13.17 17.17
CA LEU A 10 -1.44 -12.23 16.12
C LEU A 10 -0.65 -10.92 16.20
N GLU A 11 -0.45 -10.36 17.40
CA GLU A 11 0.40 -9.20 17.63
C GLU A 11 1.86 -9.50 17.28
N TYR A 12 2.36 -10.69 17.65
CA TYR A 12 3.70 -11.15 17.25
C TYR A 12 3.84 -11.33 15.74
N ARG A 13 2.79 -11.82 15.05
CA ARG A 13 2.76 -11.93 13.59
C ARG A 13 2.71 -10.58 12.90
N GLN A 14 1.90 -9.63 13.38
CA GLN A 14 1.85 -8.26 12.87
C GLN A 14 3.18 -7.53 13.12
N ALA A 15 3.79 -7.71 14.29
CA ALA A 15 5.12 -7.18 14.60
C ALA A 15 6.22 -7.84 13.75
N ILE A 16 6.13 -9.14 13.42
CA ILE A 16 7.06 -9.80 12.49
C ILE A 16 6.87 -9.30 11.06
N MET A 17 5.63 -9.07 10.61
CA MET A 17 5.34 -8.52 9.28
C MET A 17 5.86 -7.09 9.18
N ALA A 18 5.55 -6.24 10.16
CA ALA A 18 6.06 -4.87 10.26
C ALA A 18 7.59 -4.82 10.37
N ARG A 19 8.22 -5.71 11.16
CA ARG A 19 9.70 -5.83 11.24
C ARG A 19 10.34 -6.43 9.99
N ARG A 20 9.65 -7.31 9.25
CA ARG A 20 10.12 -7.84 7.96
C ARG A 20 9.98 -6.81 6.84
N GLU A 21 9.00 -5.93 6.93
CA GLU A 21 8.90 -4.72 6.12
C GLU A 21 10.03 -3.76 6.51
N GLU A 22 10.18 -3.34 7.77
CA GLU A 22 11.30 -2.50 8.29
C GLU A 22 12.69 -3.05 7.92
N ALA A 23 12.92 -4.36 8.05
CA ALA A 23 14.17 -4.99 7.67
C ALA A 23 14.39 -5.01 6.15
N ARG A 24 13.33 -5.10 5.33
CA ARG A 24 13.44 -4.91 3.88
C ARG A 24 13.69 -3.44 3.50
N TYR A 25 13.26 -2.46 4.30
CA TYR A 25 13.52 -1.05 4.04
C TYR A 25 14.99 -0.64 4.25
N LEU A 26 15.72 -1.29 5.15
CA LEU A 26 17.11 -0.94 5.46
C LEU A 26 18.16 -1.61 4.57
N ILE A 27 17.84 -2.75 3.96
CA ILE A 27 18.85 -3.54 3.22
C ILE A 27 19.24 -2.95 1.85
N PRO A 28 18.34 -2.31 1.06
CA PRO A 28 18.73 -1.73 -0.24
C PRO A 28 19.50 -0.41 -0.15
N PHE A 29 19.47 0.28 0.99
CA PHE A 29 19.97 1.65 1.15
C PHE A 29 21.18 1.79 2.09
N LEU A 30 21.74 0.67 2.58
CA LEU A 30 23.04 0.70 3.24
C LEU A 30 24.11 1.13 2.23
N PRO A 31 24.90 2.20 2.50
CA PRO A 31 25.98 2.61 1.64
C PRO A 31 27.02 1.50 1.58
N GLY A 32 27.04 0.75 0.47
CA GLY A 32 28.12 -0.20 0.17
C GLY A 32 27.76 -1.55 -0.44
N TYR A 33 26.50 -1.95 -0.66
CA TYR A 33 26.22 -3.36 -0.97
C TYR A 33 25.76 -3.77 -2.37
N VAL A 34 25.44 -2.84 -3.29
CA VAL A 34 25.28 -3.19 -4.72
C VAL A 34 25.71 -1.99 -5.55
N GLN A 35 26.68 -2.15 -6.46
CA GLN A 35 26.89 -1.14 -7.51
C GLN A 35 25.60 -1.06 -8.32
N ASP A 36 24.86 0.04 -8.16
CA ASP A 36 23.61 0.29 -8.88
C ASP A 36 23.90 0.68 -10.34
N THR A 37 24.45 -0.29 -11.07
CA THR A 37 24.70 -0.21 -12.50
C THR A 37 23.38 -0.27 -13.27
N GLN A 38 23.39 0.26 -14.49
CA GLN A 38 22.30 0.21 -15.47
C GLN A 38 21.59 -1.15 -15.54
N GLU A 39 22.38 -2.22 -15.62
CA GLU A 39 21.86 -3.57 -15.78
C GLU A 39 21.32 -4.14 -14.46
N SER A 40 21.86 -3.69 -13.33
CA SER A 40 21.42 -4.15 -12.01
C SER A 40 20.06 -3.60 -11.60
N TYR A 41 19.71 -2.35 -11.93
CA TYR A 41 18.41 -1.78 -11.54
C TYR A 41 17.26 -2.39 -12.34
N ILE A 42 17.44 -2.59 -13.66
CA ILE A 42 16.41 -3.26 -14.49
C ILE A 42 16.19 -4.70 -14.03
N ARG A 43 17.26 -5.46 -13.81
CA ARG A 43 17.14 -6.83 -13.33
C ARG A 43 16.45 -6.88 -11.96
N ARG A 44 16.70 -5.90 -11.09
CA ARG A 44 16.02 -5.77 -9.80
C ARG A 44 14.54 -5.47 -9.98
N ALA A 45 14.18 -4.46 -10.76
CA ALA A 45 12.79 -4.11 -11.05
C ALA A 45 12.01 -5.30 -11.66
N LYS A 46 12.62 -6.05 -12.59
CA LYS A 46 12.02 -7.27 -13.16
C LYS A 46 11.88 -8.41 -12.14
N ARG A 47 12.83 -8.54 -11.20
CA ARG A 47 12.72 -9.52 -10.11
C ARG A 47 11.57 -9.14 -9.17
N ASP A 48 11.51 -7.88 -8.77
CA ASP A 48 10.50 -7.37 -7.84
C ASP A 48 9.08 -7.54 -8.41
N HIS A 49 8.92 -7.43 -9.74
CA HIS A 49 7.69 -7.76 -10.48
C HIS A 49 7.21 -9.21 -10.31
N ASN A 50 8.15 -10.14 -10.17
CA ASN A 50 7.91 -11.56 -10.03
C ASN A 50 7.90 -12.01 -8.55
N GLU A 51 7.94 -11.08 -7.60
CA GLU A 51 7.71 -11.41 -6.20
C GLU A 51 6.21 -11.56 -5.93
N GLU A 52 5.90 -12.36 -4.92
CA GLU A 52 4.54 -12.56 -4.45
C GLU A 52 4.18 -11.55 -3.35
N ILE A 53 2.92 -11.14 -3.35
CA ILE A 53 2.27 -10.35 -2.31
C ILE A 53 0.99 -11.04 -1.87
N ALA A 54 0.61 -10.91 -0.61
CA ALA A 54 -0.64 -11.44 -0.10
C ALA A 54 -1.78 -10.47 -0.46
N CYS A 55 -2.80 -10.94 -1.16
CA CYS A 55 -3.97 -10.14 -1.45
C CYS A 55 -4.73 -9.81 -0.15
N PRO A 56 -5.09 -8.54 0.11
CA PRO A 56 -5.83 -8.17 1.33
C PRO A 56 -7.25 -8.75 1.37
N ILE A 57 -7.83 -9.11 0.22
CA ILE A 57 -9.18 -9.69 0.10
C ILE A 57 -9.15 -11.20 0.33
N CYS A 58 -8.47 -11.97 -0.54
CA CYS A 58 -8.47 -13.45 -0.47
C CYS A 58 -7.32 -14.06 0.34
N ARG A 59 -6.31 -13.26 0.73
CA ARG A 59 -5.08 -13.71 1.42
C ARG A 59 -4.18 -14.66 0.63
N GLU A 60 -4.49 -14.93 -0.63
CA GLU A 60 -3.64 -15.73 -1.52
C GLU A 60 -2.40 -14.95 -1.94
N ALA A 61 -1.32 -15.69 -2.20
CA ALA A 61 -0.09 -15.14 -2.74
C ALA A 61 -0.24 -14.90 -4.25
N VAL A 62 -0.03 -13.67 -4.68
CA VAL A 62 -0.21 -13.22 -6.07
C VAL A 62 1.06 -12.52 -6.52
N LEU A 63 1.53 -12.82 -7.73
CA LEU A 63 2.65 -12.09 -8.31
C LEU A 63 2.29 -10.62 -8.50
N ARG A 64 3.19 -9.71 -8.09
CA ARG A 64 2.91 -8.26 -8.15
C ARG A 64 2.48 -7.78 -9.53
N LYS A 65 3.11 -8.29 -10.59
CA LYS A 65 2.77 -7.96 -11.99
C LYS A 65 1.33 -8.33 -12.39
N HIS A 66 0.70 -9.29 -11.71
CA HIS A 66 -0.65 -9.75 -12.00
C HIS A 66 -1.70 -9.17 -11.04
N PHE A 67 -1.28 -8.43 -10.02
CA PHE A 67 -2.17 -8.04 -8.92
C PHE A 67 -3.34 -7.16 -9.37
N LEU A 68 -3.05 -6.02 -10.02
CA LEU A 68 -4.10 -5.08 -10.42
C LEU A 68 -4.95 -5.64 -11.57
N LYS A 69 -4.32 -6.02 -12.69
CA LYS A 69 -4.99 -6.39 -13.94
C LYS A 69 -5.68 -7.75 -13.92
N GLU A 70 -5.04 -8.76 -13.36
CA GLU A 70 -5.48 -10.16 -13.52
C GLU A 70 -6.17 -10.71 -12.27
N HIS A 71 -5.82 -10.19 -11.09
CA HIS A 71 -6.27 -10.72 -9.82
C HIS A 71 -7.35 -9.87 -9.16
N LEU A 72 -7.14 -8.57 -8.97
CA LEU A 72 -7.98 -7.74 -8.08
C LEU A 72 -9.46 -7.79 -8.43
N ASP A 73 -9.82 -7.53 -9.69
CA ASP A 73 -11.22 -7.51 -10.13
C ASP A 73 -11.90 -8.88 -9.96
N LYS A 74 -11.24 -9.95 -10.42
CA LYS A 74 -11.76 -11.32 -10.29
C LYS A 74 -11.90 -11.74 -8.82
N CYS A 75 -10.91 -11.40 -8.01
CA CYS A 75 -10.90 -11.70 -6.58
C CYS A 75 -12.04 -10.96 -5.86
N ALA A 76 -12.28 -9.69 -6.19
CA ALA A 76 -13.37 -8.91 -5.64
C ALA A 76 -14.74 -9.53 -6.00
N GLU A 77 -14.93 -9.94 -7.26
CA GLU A 77 -16.16 -10.62 -7.71
C GLU A 77 -16.37 -11.97 -7.01
N GLU A 78 -15.36 -12.84 -7.00
CA GLU A 78 -15.44 -14.19 -6.43
C GLU A 78 -15.68 -14.17 -4.91
N LYS A 79 -15.04 -13.22 -4.21
CA LYS A 79 -15.19 -13.07 -2.75
C LYS A 79 -16.36 -12.17 -2.36
N ARG A 80 -17.10 -11.62 -3.34
CA ARG A 80 -18.18 -10.64 -3.12
C ARG A 80 -17.70 -9.48 -2.25
N ALA A 81 -16.50 -8.99 -2.52
CA ALA A 81 -15.91 -7.88 -1.80
C ALA A 81 -16.72 -6.60 -2.05
N THR A 82 -16.79 -5.73 -1.05
CA THR A 82 -17.42 -4.41 -1.21
C THR A 82 -16.51 -3.50 -2.06
N GLU A 83 -17.09 -2.44 -2.63
CA GLU A 83 -16.31 -1.44 -3.39
C GLU A 83 -15.18 -0.86 -2.54
N MET A 84 -15.46 -0.57 -1.27
CA MET A 84 -14.45 -0.11 -0.30
C MET A 84 -13.29 -1.10 -0.14
N GLN A 85 -13.56 -2.41 -0.09
CA GLN A 85 -12.50 -3.43 0.03
C GLN A 85 -11.65 -3.53 -1.23
N LYS A 86 -12.27 -3.36 -2.41
CA LYS A 86 -11.57 -3.30 -3.69
C LYS A 86 -10.69 -2.05 -3.78
N ASP A 87 -11.24 -0.88 -3.47
CA ASP A 87 -10.54 0.39 -3.45
C ASP A 87 -9.38 0.39 -2.44
N TYR A 88 -9.59 -0.20 -1.26
CA TYR A 88 -8.54 -0.43 -0.27
C TYR A 88 -7.39 -1.23 -0.86
N ALA A 89 -7.69 -2.39 -1.47
CA ALA A 89 -6.69 -3.27 -2.04
C ALA A 89 -5.89 -2.59 -3.17
N GLN A 90 -6.58 -1.84 -4.02
CA GLN A 90 -5.97 -1.06 -5.10
C GLN A 90 -5.03 0.01 -4.55
N ASN A 91 -5.51 0.85 -3.62
CA ASN A 91 -4.73 1.94 -3.05
C ASN A 91 -3.57 1.44 -2.19
N TRP A 92 -3.75 0.35 -1.45
CA TRP A 92 -2.69 -0.32 -0.71
C TRP A 92 -1.57 -0.75 -1.65
N PHE A 93 -1.91 -1.37 -2.78
CA PHE A 93 -0.91 -1.78 -3.77
C PHE A 93 -0.22 -0.59 -4.43
N GLN A 94 -0.99 0.39 -4.89
CA GLN A 94 -0.48 1.56 -5.62
C GLN A 94 0.23 2.59 -4.73
N SER A 95 0.15 2.44 -3.41
CA SER A 95 0.97 3.18 -2.45
C SER A 95 2.06 2.32 -1.80
N SER A 96 2.22 1.06 -2.20
CA SER A 96 3.29 0.20 -1.71
C SER A 96 4.67 0.69 -2.17
N ASP A 97 5.72 0.33 -1.42
CA ASP A 97 7.08 0.74 -1.76
C ASP A 97 7.59 0.06 -3.02
N TYR A 98 7.11 -1.15 -3.27
CA TYR A 98 7.32 -1.79 -4.57
C TYR A 98 6.81 -0.89 -5.70
N PHE A 99 5.59 -0.37 -5.58
CA PHE A 99 4.99 0.45 -6.63
C PHE A 99 5.78 1.75 -6.81
N ILE A 100 6.19 2.40 -5.72
CA ILE A 100 7.06 3.58 -5.75
C ILE A 100 8.38 3.30 -6.49
N ASN A 101 9.05 2.19 -6.15
CA ASN A 101 10.32 1.80 -6.78
C ASN A 101 10.14 1.44 -8.27
N HIS A 102 9.05 0.76 -8.62
CA HIS A 102 8.72 0.41 -9.99
C HIS A 102 8.50 1.67 -10.84
N GLU A 103 7.67 2.60 -10.37
CA GLU A 103 7.39 3.86 -11.07
C GLU A 103 8.65 4.72 -11.25
N ALA A 104 9.54 4.76 -10.25
CA ALA A 104 10.82 5.45 -10.35
C ALA A 104 11.76 4.78 -11.37
N SER A 105 11.77 3.45 -11.41
CA SER A 105 12.57 2.66 -12.36
C SER A 105 12.09 2.84 -13.81
N LEU A 106 10.77 2.81 -14.01
CA LEU A 106 10.13 2.95 -15.31
C LEU A 106 10.33 4.36 -15.86
N LEU A 107 10.12 5.39 -15.04
CA LEU A 107 10.38 6.78 -15.44
C LEU A 107 11.84 7.00 -15.82
N ARG A 108 12.77 6.48 -15.01
CA ARG A 108 14.20 6.52 -15.31
C ARG A 108 14.48 5.91 -16.68
N GLU A 109 13.99 4.70 -16.94
CA GLU A 109 14.23 4.04 -18.22
C GLU A 109 13.64 4.83 -19.40
N LYS A 110 12.41 5.34 -19.28
CA LYS A 110 11.75 6.13 -20.34
C LYS A 110 12.57 7.36 -20.72
N LEU A 111 13.05 8.11 -19.73
CA LEU A 111 13.84 9.33 -19.96
C LEU A 111 15.25 9.02 -20.48
N GLU A 112 15.87 7.92 -20.03
CA GLU A 112 17.13 7.42 -20.61
C GLU A 112 16.96 7.06 -22.10
N ILE A 113 15.88 6.36 -22.46
CA ILE A 113 15.59 5.98 -23.85
C ILE A 113 15.31 7.23 -24.70
N ALA A 114 14.47 8.15 -24.22
CA ALA A 114 14.15 9.39 -24.93
C ALA A 114 15.39 10.25 -25.18
N PHE A 115 16.34 10.28 -24.22
CA PHE A 115 17.63 10.93 -24.40
C PHE A 115 18.42 10.30 -25.55
N MET A 116 18.58 8.97 -25.55
CA MET A 116 19.33 8.26 -26.60
C MET A 116 18.67 8.43 -27.98
N GLU A 117 17.34 8.39 -28.06
CA GLU A 117 16.60 8.67 -29.30
C GLU A 117 16.89 10.06 -29.84
N SER A 118 16.95 11.06 -28.95
CA SER A 118 17.26 12.44 -29.33
C SER A 118 18.68 12.60 -29.89
N LEU A 119 19.64 11.80 -29.39
CA LEU A 119 21.00 11.77 -29.93
C LEU A 119 21.05 11.14 -31.33
N VAL A 120 20.28 10.07 -31.57
CA VAL A 120 20.25 9.33 -32.84
C VAL A 120 19.54 10.12 -33.94
N ASP A 121 18.48 10.86 -33.60
CA ASP A 121 17.67 11.64 -34.56
C ASP A 121 18.47 12.80 -35.22
N GLY A 122 19.62 13.17 -34.66
CA GLY A 122 20.54 14.17 -35.23
C GLY A 122 19.99 15.60 -35.27
N LYS A 123 18.75 15.83 -34.82
CA LYS A 123 18.08 17.13 -34.81
C LYS A 123 18.80 18.17 -33.95
N LEU A 124 19.53 17.74 -32.92
CA LEU A 124 20.34 18.62 -32.06
C LEU A 124 21.35 19.45 -32.86
N THR A 125 21.87 18.93 -33.98
CA THR A 125 22.80 19.70 -34.84
C THR A 125 22.19 20.96 -35.45
N ARG A 126 20.85 21.07 -35.46
CA ARG A 126 20.10 22.15 -36.12
C ARG A 126 19.50 23.16 -35.14
N VAL A 127 19.71 22.98 -33.84
CA VAL A 127 19.12 23.81 -32.79
C VAL A 127 20.21 24.67 -32.16
N ALA A 128 19.96 25.97 -32.04
CA ALA A 128 20.85 26.85 -31.29
C ALA A 128 20.65 26.61 -29.78
N CYS A 129 21.75 26.41 -29.04
CA CYS A 129 21.72 26.17 -27.60
C CYS A 129 22.56 27.22 -26.87
N ALA A 130 21.94 27.90 -25.89
CA ALA A 130 22.63 28.84 -25.01
C ALA A 130 23.18 28.18 -23.73
N LEU A 131 22.87 26.90 -23.51
CA LEU A 131 23.24 26.15 -22.30
C LEU A 131 24.52 25.32 -22.48
N CYS A 132 25.01 25.14 -23.71
CA CYS A 132 26.22 24.37 -24.00
C CYS A 132 27.33 25.31 -24.44
N ASP A 133 28.54 25.10 -23.92
CA ASP A 133 29.71 25.93 -24.24
C ASP A 133 30.27 25.58 -25.62
N THR A 134 30.09 24.33 -26.07
CA THR A 134 30.59 23.85 -27.36
C THR A 134 29.51 23.11 -28.16
N LEU A 135 29.67 23.10 -29.50
CA LEU A 135 28.82 22.32 -30.39
C LEU A 135 28.93 20.81 -30.11
N GLU A 136 30.13 20.31 -29.79
CA GLU A 136 30.35 18.91 -29.43
C GLU A 136 29.58 18.51 -28.17
N GLN A 137 29.59 19.38 -27.15
CA GLN A 137 28.79 19.18 -25.94
C GLN A 137 27.29 19.19 -26.28
N HIS A 138 26.85 20.11 -27.14
CA HIS A 138 25.44 20.20 -27.53
C HIS A 138 24.95 18.97 -28.31
N VAL A 139 25.69 18.56 -29.34
CA VAL A 139 25.38 17.39 -30.17
C VAL A 139 25.47 16.10 -29.36
N GLY A 140 26.33 16.06 -28.33
CA GLY A 140 26.37 14.99 -27.34
C GLY A 140 25.22 15.02 -26.30
N GLY A 141 24.27 15.95 -26.41
CA GLY A 141 23.13 16.04 -25.49
C GLY A 141 23.44 16.74 -24.17
N GLY A 142 24.46 17.60 -24.11
CA GLY A 142 24.83 18.40 -22.93
C GLY A 142 23.65 19.03 -22.21
N CYS A 143 22.84 19.78 -22.94
CA CYS A 143 21.65 20.44 -22.42
C CYS A 143 20.51 19.45 -22.09
N LEU A 144 20.48 18.28 -22.74
CA LEU A 144 19.43 17.29 -22.52
C LEU A 144 19.52 16.65 -21.13
N ASP A 145 20.69 16.57 -20.51
CA ASP A 145 20.81 16.07 -19.12
C ASP A 145 19.92 16.87 -18.16
N ASP A 146 19.97 18.20 -18.26
CA ASP A 146 19.20 19.09 -17.39
C ASP A 146 17.71 19.04 -17.74
N TYR A 147 17.37 18.93 -19.03
CA TYR A 147 15.99 18.69 -19.45
C TYR A 147 15.43 17.37 -18.91
N GLN A 148 16.20 16.28 -18.97
CA GLN A 148 15.76 14.98 -18.46
C GLN A 148 15.60 15.01 -16.94
N LYS A 149 16.55 15.62 -16.21
CA LYS A 149 16.41 15.80 -14.74
C LYS A 149 15.20 16.65 -14.39
N HIS A 150 14.95 17.72 -15.13
CA HIS A 150 13.78 18.57 -14.92
C HIS A 150 12.47 17.81 -15.19
N ALA A 151 12.39 17.08 -16.32
CA ALA A 151 11.25 16.24 -16.68
C ALA A 151 11.01 15.14 -15.62
N PHE A 152 12.08 14.53 -15.11
CA PHE A 152 12.00 13.55 -14.02
C PHE A 152 11.40 14.18 -12.76
N LYS A 153 11.91 15.34 -12.34
CA LYS A 153 11.44 16.05 -11.14
C LYS A 153 9.97 16.46 -11.26
N GLU A 154 9.57 17.00 -12.40
CA GLU A 154 8.19 17.42 -12.65
C GLU A 154 7.22 16.24 -12.59
N THR A 155 7.56 15.15 -13.30
CA THR A 155 6.73 13.94 -13.33
C THR A 155 6.62 13.30 -11.95
N THR A 156 7.72 13.23 -11.19
CA THR A 156 7.72 12.63 -9.86
C THR A 156 7.00 13.46 -8.82
N ASN A 157 6.96 14.79 -8.93
CA ASN A 157 6.15 15.62 -8.05
C ASN A 157 4.66 15.29 -8.18
N GLN A 158 4.18 15.09 -9.42
CA GLN A 158 2.80 14.67 -9.68
C GLN A 158 2.53 13.27 -9.13
N LYS A 159 3.40 12.30 -9.45
CA LYS A 159 3.25 10.90 -8.98
C LYS A 159 3.27 10.80 -7.46
N LYS A 160 4.18 11.51 -6.75
CA LYS A 160 4.22 11.56 -5.28
C LYS A 160 2.89 12.03 -4.70
N GLY A 161 2.34 13.13 -5.21
CA GLY A 161 1.07 13.68 -4.69
C GLY A 161 -0.05 12.65 -4.73
N VAL A 162 -0.18 11.93 -5.83
CA VAL A 162 -1.18 10.88 -6.00
C VAL A 162 -0.90 9.66 -5.10
N MET A 163 0.35 9.19 -5.02
CA MET A 163 0.72 8.07 -4.12
C MET A 163 0.39 8.38 -2.66
N MET A 164 0.59 9.63 -2.22
CA MET A 164 0.29 10.06 -0.86
C MET A 164 -1.21 10.18 -0.60
N LEU A 165 -1.99 10.56 -1.60
CA LEU A 165 -3.45 10.55 -1.51
C LEU A 165 -3.95 9.12 -1.29
N LYS A 166 -3.45 8.15 -2.07
CA LYS A 166 -3.78 6.73 -1.93
C LYS A 166 -3.37 6.18 -0.58
N TYR A 167 -2.15 6.48 -0.13
CA TYR A 167 -1.67 6.03 1.17
C TYR A 167 -2.50 6.60 2.32
N ARG A 168 -2.89 7.88 2.23
CA ARG A 168 -3.80 8.51 3.19
C ARG A 168 -5.14 7.78 3.27
N GLN A 169 -5.72 7.40 2.14
CA GLN A 169 -6.97 6.64 2.09
C GLN A 169 -6.82 5.26 2.74
N VAL A 170 -5.71 4.56 2.47
CA VAL A 170 -5.39 3.28 3.13
C VAL A 170 -5.34 3.44 4.65
N LEU A 171 -4.65 4.47 5.15
CA LEU A 171 -4.57 4.72 6.59
C LEU A 171 -5.94 5.02 7.23
N GLN A 172 -6.86 5.65 6.49
CA GLN A 172 -8.23 5.90 6.96
C GLN A 172 -9.03 4.60 7.03
N TRP A 173 -9.00 3.79 5.97
CA TRP A 173 -9.68 2.50 5.95
C TRP A 173 -9.10 1.51 6.95
N ASP A 174 -7.80 1.53 7.22
CA ASP A 174 -7.20 0.75 8.31
C ASP A 174 -7.81 1.07 9.68
N VAL A 175 -8.26 2.32 9.89
CA VAL A 175 -8.99 2.70 11.11
C VAL A 175 -10.38 2.08 11.10
N GLU A 176 -11.11 2.19 9.99
CA GLU A 176 -12.47 1.65 9.86
C GLU A 176 -12.48 0.12 10.05
N ILE A 177 -11.59 -0.59 9.35
CA ILE A 177 -11.42 -2.05 9.47
C ILE A 177 -11.05 -2.43 10.90
N GLY A 178 -10.09 -1.75 11.52
CA GLY A 178 -9.69 -2.05 12.91
C GLY A 178 -10.81 -1.81 13.92
N LEU A 179 -11.63 -0.77 13.73
CA LEU A 179 -12.80 -0.51 14.57
C LEU A 179 -13.90 -1.57 14.40
N GLU A 180 -14.07 -2.10 13.19
CA GLU A 180 -14.98 -3.21 12.90
C GLU A 180 -14.50 -4.52 13.53
N GLU A 181 -13.20 -4.83 13.44
CA GLU A 181 -12.59 -6.00 14.08
C GLU A 181 -12.73 -5.95 15.61
N ILE A 182 -12.47 -4.79 16.23
CA ILE A 182 -12.73 -4.59 17.66
C ILE A 182 -14.22 -4.76 17.95
N SER A 183 -15.10 -4.26 17.09
CA SER A 183 -16.55 -4.39 17.29
C SER A 183 -17.00 -5.84 17.32
N LYS A 184 -16.53 -6.66 16.37
CA LYS A 184 -16.82 -8.10 16.27
C LYS A 184 -16.24 -8.89 17.44
N LYS A 185 -15.05 -8.53 17.94
CA LYS A 185 -14.44 -9.18 19.10
C LYS A 185 -15.30 -9.11 20.37
N TYR A 186 -16.06 -8.03 20.53
CA TYR A 186 -16.93 -7.80 21.68
C TYR A 186 -18.42 -7.97 21.34
N GLU A 187 -18.76 -8.52 20.16
CA GLU A 187 -20.10 -9.02 19.91
C GLU A 187 -20.32 -10.24 20.80
N VAL A 188 -21.22 -10.10 21.76
CA VAL A 188 -21.62 -11.17 22.67
C VAL A 188 -22.88 -11.80 22.09
N GLU A 189 -22.76 -13.03 21.58
CA GLU A 189 -23.95 -13.81 21.21
C GLU A 189 -24.68 -14.20 22.50
N VAL A 190 -25.93 -13.73 22.65
CA VAL A 190 -26.74 -13.93 23.87
C VAL A 190 -26.97 -15.42 24.15
N ASP A 191 -26.98 -16.25 23.10
CA ASP A 191 -27.15 -17.70 23.19
C ASP A 191 -25.97 -18.41 23.88
N ASP A 192 -24.75 -17.85 23.86
CA ASP A 192 -23.56 -18.41 24.50
C ASP A 192 -23.51 -18.16 26.03
N LEU A 193 -24.37 -17.28 26.54
CA LEU A 193 -24.40 -16.89 27.97
C LEU A 193 -25.54 -17.52 28.76
N ILE A 194 -26.46 -18.22 28.10
CA ILE A 194 -27.55 -18.94 28.76
C ILE A 194 -27.02 -20.32 29.17
N GLU A 195 -26.61 -20.48 30.43
CA GLU A 195 -26.47 -21.81 31.02
C GLU A 195 -27.87 -22.43 31.16
N GLU A 196 -28.16 -23.50 30.41
CA GLU A 196 -29.38 -24.29 30.63
C GLU A 196 -29.41 -24.73 32.11
N PRO A 197 -30.51 -24.48 32.84
CA PRO A 197 -30.60 -24.90 34.23
C PRO A 197 -30.48 -26.42 34.31
N THR A 198 -29.38 -26.92 34.88
CA THR A 198 -29.14 -28.36 35.08
C THR A 198 -30.28 -28.95 35.92
N GLY A 199 -31.16 -29.69 35.25
CA GLY A 199 -32.48 -30.12 35.73
C GLY A 199 -32.50 -31.26 36.75
N ASP A 200 -31.65 -31.24 37.78
CA ASP A 200 -31.57 -32.33 38.76
C ASP A 200 -32.40 -32.12 40.05
N TRP A 201 -33.14 -31.01 40.18
CA TRP A 201 -33.87 -30.68 41.42
C TRP A 201 -35.40 -30.86 41.38
N VAL A 202 -36.01 -31.19 40.25
CA VAL A 202 -37.50 -31.18 40.09
C VAL A 202 -38.15 -32.55 40.39
N ARG A 203 -37.57 -33.37 41.27
CA ARG A 203 -38.24 -34.56 41.79
C ARG A 203 -38.16 -34.60 43.31
N THR A 204 -39.02 -33.84 43.98
CA THR A 204 -39.90 -34.39 45.03
C THR A 204 -40.88 -33.33 45.59
N ASN A 205 -42.15 -33.75 45.62
CA ASN A 205 -43.25 -33.32 46.48
C ASN A 205 -44.05 -32.03 46.19
N VAL A 206 -45.36 -32.27 46.18
CA VAL A 206 -46.47 -31.43 45.75
C VAL A 206 -46.93 -30.57 46.93
N ASN A 207 -46.22 -29.47 47.21
CA ASN A 207 -46.78 -28.22 47.77
C ASN A 207 -45.80 -27.04 47.65
N LEU A 208 -44.99 -27.03 46.59
CA LEU A 208 -43.90 -26.07 46.37
C LEU A 208 -44.20 -25.06 45.26
N ASN A 209 -45.36 -25.11 44.58
CA ASN A 209 -45.58 -24.35 43.34
C ASN A 209 -45.44 -22.82 43.51
N SER A 210 -45.79 -22.22 44.65
CA SER A 210 -45.57 -20.77 44.85
C SER A 210 -44.11 -20.45 45.16
N PHE A 211 -43.45 -21.24 46.00
CA PHE A 211 -42.03 -21.07 46.34
C PHE A 211 -41.11 -21.38 45.16
N LEU A 212 -41.44 -22.39 44.36
CA LEU A 212 -40.75 -22.75 43.13
C LEU A 212 -40.92 -21.66 42.08
N ASN A 213 -42.12 -21.09 41.92
CA ASN A 213 -42.33 -19.96 41.00
C ASN A 213 -41.60 -18.68 41.46
N ILE A 214 -41.59 -18.37 42.76
CA ILE A 214 -40.85 -17.22 43.31
C ILE A 214 -39.33 -17.45 43.18
N PHE A 215 -38.86 -18.67 43.42
CA PHE A 215 -37.46 -19.04 43.30
C PHE A 215 -36.98 -19.04 41.84
N LEU A 216 -37.78 -19.59 40.92
CA LEU A 216 -37.50 -19.53 39.48
C LEU A 216 -37.48 -18.07 39.00
N GLN A 217 -38.46 -17.24 39.39
CA GLN A 217 -38.44 -15.80 39.09
C GLN A 217 -37.23 -15.07 39.69
N PHE A 218 -36.76 -15.47 40.86
CA PHE A 218 -35.58 -14.90 41.50
C PHE A 218 -34.28 -15.32 40.80
N VAL A 219 -34.18 -16.58 40.40
CA VAL A 219 -33.05 -17.10 39.60
C VAL A 219 -33.04 -16.44 38.23
N ASP A 220 -34.20 -16.29 37.57
CA ASP A 220 -34.35 -15.57 36.31
C ASP A 220 -33.92 -14.10 36.46
N GLN A 221 -34.37 -13.40 37.51
CA GLN A 221 -33.93 -12.01 37.77
C GLN A 221 -32.45 -11.89 38.10
N GLN A 222 -31.85 -12.84 38.82
CA GLN A 222 -30.42 -12.84 39.09
C GLN A 222 -29.60 -13.14 37.84
N ASN A 223 -30.08 -14.05 37.00
CA ASN A 223 -29.47 -14.35 35.70
C ASN A 223 -29.58 -13.16 34.75
N GLU A 224 -30.72 -12.48 34.67
CA GLU A 224 -30.90 -11.24 33.89
C GLU A 224 -29.96 -10.13 34.35
N ARG A 225 -29.79 -9.93 35.66
CA ARG A 225 -28.85 -8.93 36.20
C ARG A 225 -27.40 -9.29 35.88
N ARG A 226 -27.01 -10.55 36.07
CA ARG A 226 -25.66 -11.03 35.76
C ARG A 226 -25.36 -10.91 34.26
N LEU A 227 -26.32 -11.25 33.39
CA LEU A 227 -26.23 -11.06 31.94
C LEU A 227 -26.07 -9.57 31.61
N GLY A 228 -26.87 -8.70 32.24
CA GLY A 228 -26.75 -7.25 32.12
C GLY A 228 -25.35 -6.74 32.48
N ASP A 229 -24.81 -7.17 33.62
CA ASP A 229 -23.47 -6.76 34.08
C ASP A 229 -22.35 -7.24 33.14
N ILE A 230 -22.46 -8.46 32.60
CA ILE A 230 -21.50 -9.01 31.62
C ILE A 230 -21.53 -8.21 30.31
N LEU A 231 -22.73 -7.93 29.80
CA LEU A 231 -22.92 -7.13 28.57
C LEU A 231 -22.40 -5.71 28.75
N LEU A 232 -22.68 -5.07 29.89
CA LEU A 232 -22.15 -3.75 30.25
C LEU A 232 -20.62 -3.74 30.32
N ALA A 233 -20.01 -4.72 30.99
CA ALA A 233 -18.56 -4.82 31.10
C ALA A 233 -17.89 -5.06 29.73
N SER A 234 -18.48 -5.92 28.89
CA SER A 234 -18.01 -6.15 27.50
C SER A 234 -18.08 -4.88 26.66
N TYR A 235 -19.20 -4.15 26.76
CA TYR A 235 -19.40 -2.89 26.06
C TYR A 235 -18.41 -1.79 26.52
N ASP A 236 -18.15 -1.68 27.81
CA ASP A 236 -17.16 -0.74 28.35
C ASP A 236 -15.74 -1.07 27.85
N GLN A 237 -15.35 -2.35 27.81
CA GLN A 237 -14.06 -2.76 27.27
C GLN A 237 -13.95 -2.46 25.78
N LYS A 238 -15.01 -2.71 24.99
CA LYS A 238 -15.09 -2.32 23.57
C LYS A 238 -14.80 -0.83 23.39
N ILE A 239 -15.48 0.04 24.15
CA ILE A 239 -15.27 1.50 24.06
C ILE A 239 -13.84 1.89 24.41
N ILE A 240 -13.28 1.31 25.47
CA ILE A 240 -11.90 1.59 25.91
C ILE A 240 -10.90 1.20 24.81
N GLU A 241 -11.05 0.00 24.23
CA GLU A 241 -10.16 -0.50 23.17
C GLU A 241 -10.29 0.34 21.90
N GLN A 242 -11.51 0.66 21.46
CA GLN A 242 -11.74 1.53 20.30
C GLN A 242 -11.10 2.93 20.48
N ARG A 243 -11.23 3.54 21.67
CA ARG A 243 -10.60 4.84 21.95
C ARG A 243 -9.09 4.76 21.91
N ARG A 244 -8.48 3.73 22.52
CA ARG A 244 -7.03 3.52 22.50
C ARG A 244 -6.52 3.32 21.07
N PHE A 245 -7.21 2.51 20.29
CA PHE A 245 -6.88 2.25 18.89
C PHE A 245 -6.94 3.52 18.04
N MET A 246 -8.04 4.30 18.13
CA MET A 246 -8.16 5.57 17.41
C MET A 246 -7.08 6.56 17.82
N GLN A 247 -6.82 6.70 19.12
CA GLN A 247 -5.79 7.61 19.62
C GLN A 247 -4.42 7.23 19.06
N TYR A 248 -4.05 5.95 19.12
CA TYR A 248 -2.81 5.44 18.54
C TYR A 248 -2.71 5.76 17.03
N LYS A 249 -3.78 5.50 16.27
CA LYS A 249 -3.81 5.79 14.83
C LYS A 249 -3.66 7.27 14.55
N MET A 250 -4.35 8.14 15.29
CA MET A 250 -4.26 9.60 15.14
C MET A 250 -2.89 10.16 15.51
N ASP A 251 -2.31 9.69 16.61
CA ASP A 251 -0.99 10.15 17.08
C ASP A 251 0.13 9.83 16.08
N ASN A 252 0.01 8.70 15.37
CA ASN A 252 1.00 8.25 14.41
C ASN A 252 0.69 8.65 12.95
N PHE A 253 -0.54 9.09 12.66
CA PHE A 253 -0.99 9.34 11.29
C PHE A 253 -0.06 10.27 10.50
N ARG A 254 0.34 11.39 11.10
CA ARG A 254 1.25 12.35 10.47
C ARG A 254 2.64 11.74 10.27
N ALA A 255 3.17 11.07 11.29
CA ALA A 255 4.48 10.43 11.21
C ALA A 255 4.55 9.38 10.10
N TRP A 256 3.49 8.57 9.92
CA TRP A 256 3.41 7.60 8.84
C TRP A 256 3.36 8.25 7.45
N LEU A 257 2.57 9.31 7.28
CA LEU A 257 2.54 10.06 6.03
C LEU A 257 3.90 10.70 5.72
N ASP A 258 4.53 11.33 6.69
CA ASP A 258 5.84 11.98 6.53
C ASP A 258 6.92 10.96 6.20
N HIS A 259 6.92 9.81 6.88
CA HIS A 259 7.84 8.71 6.57
C HIS A 259 7.65 8.20 5.15
N LYS A 260 6.40 8.01 4.71
CA LYS A 260 6.11 7.54 3.35
C LYS A 260 6.50 8.57 2.29
N TRP A 261 6.28 9.86 2.58
CA TRP A 261 6.71 10.96 1.73
C TRP A 261 8.23 10.96 1.55
N GLN A 262 8.97 10.91 2.67
CA GLN A 262 10.43 10.87 2.67
C GLN A 262 10.97 9.65 1.93
N HIS A 263 10.35 8.47 2.12
CA HIS A 263 10.71 7.28 1.38
C HIS A 263 10.57 7.49 -0.14
N ALA A 264 9.41 7.97 -0.59
CA ALA A 264 9.17 8.24 -2.00
C ALA A 264 10.17 9.27 -2.56
N GLU A 265 10.42 10.34 -1.82
CA GLU A 265 11.39 11.36 -2.19
C GLU A 265 12.81 10.80 -2.35
N ASN A 266 13.25 9.96 -1.41
CA ASN A 266 14.57 9.32 -1.47
C ASN A 266 14.69 8.39 -2.68
N VAL A 267 13.68 7.57 -2.95
CA VAL A 267 13.66 6.66 -4.11
C VAL A 267 13.74 7.46 -5.41
N PHE A 268 12.88 8.47 -5.59
CA PHE A 268 12.89 9.28 -6.81
C PHE A 268 14.20 10.05 -7.00
N ASN A 269 14.74 10.65 -5.93
CA ASN A 269 16.01 11.36 -6.01
C ASN A 269 17.16 10.42 -6.38
N HIS A 270 17.20 9.21 -5.82
CA HIS A 270 18.19 8.20 -6.17
C HIS A 270 18.13 7.86 -7.66
N HIS A 271 16.94 7.56 -8.19
CA HIS A 271 16.76 7.24 -9.61
C HIS A 271 17.12 8.41 -10.53
N MET A 272 16.78 9.65 -10.15
CA MET A 272 17.15 10.85 -10.90
C MET A 272 18.67 11.05 -10.97
N ILE A 273 19.37 10.88 -9.84
CA ILE A 273 20.84 10.97 -9.78
C ILE A 273 21.47 9.91 -10.67
N LYS A 274 21.03 8.65 -10.55
CA LYS A 274 21.55 7.53 -11.33
C LYS A 274 21.25 7.63 -12.83
N MET A 275 20.10 8.18 -13.19
CA MET A 275 19.82 8.56 -14.57
C MET A 275 20.86 9.55 -15.07
N GLY A 276 21.06 10.67 -14.36
CA GLY A 276 22.04 11.69 -14.73
C GLY A 276 23.46 11.16 -14.88
N GLU A 277 23.91 10.30 -13.95
CA GLU A 277 25.20 9.60 -14.05
C GLU A 277 25.27 8.76 -15.33
N TYR A 278 24.21 8.01 -15.66
CA TYR A 278 24.20 7.17 -16.85
C TYR A 278 24.22 7.98 -18.15
N LEU A 279 23.43 9.06 -18.27
CA LEU A 279 23.40 9.91 -19.46
C LEU A 279 24.79 10.42 -19.83
N GLN A 280 25.58 10.81 -18.82
CA GLN A 280 26.97 11.22 -19.00
C GLN A 280 27.86 10.11 -19.57
N THR A 281 27.64 8.84 -19.22
CA THR A 281 28.42 7.71 -19.76
C THR A 281 28.09 7.37 -21.20
N VAL A 282 26.89 7.71 -21.65
CA VAL A 282 26.36 7.39 -22.98
C VAL A 282 26.63 8.52 -23.99
N ARG A 283 26.84 9.75 -23.50
CA ARG A 283 27.19 10.91 -24.31
C ARG A 283 28.36 10.63 -25.26
N GLY A 284 28.18 10.97 -26.53
CA GLY A 284 29.24 10.90 -27.55
C GLY A 284 29.72 9.48 -27.86
N LYS A 285 29.03 8.44 -27.39
CA LYS A 285 29.38 7.05 -27.71
C LYS A 285 29.11 6.77 -29.20
N PRO A 286 30.08 6.21 -29.93
CA PRO A 286 29.91 5.92 -31.36
C PRO A 286 28.89 4.80 -31.61
N ASN A 287 28.65 3.94 -30.63
CA ASN A 287 27.71 2.83 -30.69
C ASN A 287 26.35 3.11 -30.02
N ILE A 288 25.94 4.38 -29.96
CA ILE A 288 24.67 4.81 -29.33
C ILE A 288 23.44 4.06 -29.86
N VAL A 289 23.42 3.75 -31.17
CA VAL A 289 22.33 3.01 -31.82
C VAL A 289 22.22 1.59 -31.26
N GLU A 290 23.34 0.88 -31.14
CA GLU A 290 23.37 -0.48 -30.58
C GLU A 290 22.94 -0.50 -29.11
N ILE A 291 23.37 0.50 -28.34
CA ILE A 291 22.97 0.67 -26.94
C ILE A 291 21.45 0.88 -26.86
N LEU A 292 20.90 1.79 -27.67
CA LEU A 292 19.46 2.08 -27.72
C LEU A 292 18.63 0.84 -28.09
N GLU A 293 19.03 0.09 -29.10
CA GLU A 293 18.33 -1.14 -29.50
C GLU A 293 18.36 -2.21 -28.40
N SER A 294 19.51 -2.39 -27.75
CA SER A 294 19.64 -3.31 -26.62
C SER A 294 18.71 -2.92 -25.48
N ARG A 295 18.61 -1.62 -25.19
CA ARG A 295 17.73 -1.05 -24.16
C ARG A 295 16.26 -1.27 -24.49
N LYS A 296 15.84 -1.00 -25.73
CA LYS A 296 14.46 -1.22 -26.20
C LYS A 296 14.04 -2.69 -26.09
N ARG A 297 14.94 -3.64 -26.37
CA ARG A 297 14.66 -5.09 -26.20
C ARG A 297 14.49 -5.49 -24.72
N GLY A 298 15.15 -4.77 -23.82
CA GLY A 298 15.21 -5.08 -22.41
C GLY A 298 14.24 -4.28 -21.53
N MET A 299 13.30 -3.53 -22.12
CA MET A 299 12.46 -2.59 -21.38
C MET A 299 11.68 -3.24 -20.23
N LEU A 300 11.40 -2.41 -19.23
CA LEU A 300 10.42 -2.65 -18.19
C LEU A 300 9.02 -2.56 -18.79
N ASP A 301 8.12 -3.34 -18.22
CA ASP A 301 6.71 -3.29 -18.55
C ASP A 301 6.12 -1.97 -18.05
N ASP A 302 5.33 -1.30 -18.91
CA ASP A 302 4.64 -0.04 -18.60
C ASP A 302 3.13 -0.24 -18.33
N GLU A 303 2.66 -1.48 -18.25
CA GLU A 303 1.23 -1.80 -18.07
C GLU A 303 0.66 -1.25 -16.76
N MET A 304 1.36 -1.38 -15.63
CA MET A 304 0.88 -0.86 -14.34
C MET A 304 0.82 0.68 -14.32
N GLU A 305 1.69 1.36 -15.05
CA GLU A 305 1.67 2.82 -15.18
C GLU A 305 0.43 3.29 -15.95
N LYS A 306 0.03 2.58 -17.01
CA LYS A 306 -1.19 2.90 -17.77
C LYS A 306 -2.44 2.84 -16.91
N GLU A 307 -2.56 1.83 -16.06
CA GLU A 307 -3.67 1.73 -15.09
C GLU A 307 -3.66 2.87 -14.08
N TYR A 308 -2.47 3.24 -13.60
CA TYR A 308 -2.30 4.37 -12.70
C TYR A 308 -2.68 5.71 -13.34
N GLU A 309 -2.28 5.94 -14.58
CA GLU A 309 -2.63 7.15 -15.34
C GLU A 309 -4.11 7.25 -15.65
N MET A 310 -4.78 6.13 -15.98
CA MET A 310 -6.23 6.10 -16.19
C MET A 310 -6.97 6.51 -14.92
N TRP A 311 -6.63 5.88 -13.78
CA TRP A 311 -7.22 6.24 -12.48
C TRP A 311 -6.97 7.71 -12.12
N ALA A 312 -5.76 8.22 -12.36
CA ALA A 312 -5.43 9.61 -12.03
C ALA A 312 -6.24 10.61 -12.85
N LYS A 313 -6.56 10.28 -14.11
CA LYS A 313 -7.45 11.07 -14.97
C LYS A 313 -8.90 11.01 -14.48
N GLU A 314 -9.40 9.82 -14.16
CA GLU A 314 -10.76 9.64 -13.65
C GLU A 314 -10.99 10.42 -12.35
N GLU A 315 -10.04 10.42 -11.42
CA GLU A 315 -10.16 11.21 -10.19
C GLU A 315 -10.03 12.72 -10.42
N ALA A 316 -9.17 13.14 -11.35
CA ALA A 316 -9.11 14.55 -11.74
C ALA A 316 -10.45 15.02 -12.35
N GLU A 317 -11.10 14.17 -13.15
CA GLU A 317 -12.42 14.44 -13.73
C GLU A 317 -13.51 14.46 -12.66
N LYS A 318 -13.52 13.52 -11.70
CA LYS A 318 -14.45 13.53 -10.57
C LYS A 318 -14.29 14.79 -9.71
N ALA A 319 -13.05 15.19 -9.40
CA ALA A 319 -12.76 16.40 -8.65
C ALA A 319 -13.21 17.67 -9.41
N ALA A 320 -12.97 17.73 -10.73
CA ALA A 320 -13.42 18.84 -11.57
C ALA A 320 -14.96 18.93 -11.65
N ASN A 321 -15.63 17.79 -11.76
CA ASN A 321 -17.09 17.72 -11.78
C ASN A 321 -17.71 18.09 -10.42
N ALA A 322 -17.08 17.70 -9.31
CA ALA A 322 -17.49 18.10 -7.97
C ALA A 322 -17.35 19.62 -7.76
N ALA A 323 -16.27 20.23 -8.26
CA ALA A 323 -16.02 21.67 -8.18
C ALA A 323 -16.94 22.52 -9.08
N ASN A 324 -17.46 21.94 -10.18
CA ASN A 324 -18.41 22.61 -11.07
C ASN A 324 -19.88 22.49 -10.59
N ASN A 325 -20.16 21.58 -9.67
CA ASN A 325 -21.49 21.34 -9.09
C ASN A 325 -21.65 21.93 -7.67
N SER A 326 -20.61 22.59 -7.16
CA SER A 326 -20.58 23.37 -5.91
C SER A 326 -20.54 24.86 -6.22
#